data_AF-A0A6J8B628-F1
#
_entry.id   AF-A0A6J8B628-F1
#
_cell.length_a   1.000
_cell.length_b   1.000
_cell.length_c   1.000
_cell.angle_alpha   90.00
_cell.angle_beta   90.00
_cell.angle_gamma   90.00
#
_symmetry.space_group_name_H-M   'P 1'
#
loop_
_entity.id
_entity.type
_entity.pdbx_description
1 polymer ?
#
loop_
_entity_poly.entity_id
_entity_poly.type
_entity_poly.pdbx_seq_one_letter_code
_entity_poly.pdbx_strand_id
1 'polypeptide(L)'
;MKSVTDFIRNLLGDTHFEMYTLKKEKNTGKEKIEFHYRKRPFYHLFVWAIFMNRKDLANIFLAKDTDYTASALFGSAILKELADRAFVLNHFELCDLLKENAGYFETLACNLMKELYRNERDRALKIVVNIVPRYNCTPIAIASSQNMMNFMATSACQAKLNRIWRGNIALHTPEWRIWMTVLLPGLITPKFGFISYEKKGKNSRSVKPSKNDELKPVVPAFLPKSSPNENKGNCGIFSCFSWFYSAPEVKFILYMITYFTFVVIFSIFVLTDLHPLSESLPSVFEYMTWMWTLSLATEEIRQILQTNKGSFTRNIMFWAKNVWNIFDALMYLLFFVSVMLRCVLKSDDFYYARMSYAITLAMFIFRTMQFFFVTRYLGPKVAMIGKMVS
;
A
#
# COMPACT_ATOMS: atom_id res chain seq x y z
N MET A 1 27.44 9.08 -17.63
CA MET A 1 26.41 9.30 -16.58
C MET A 1 25.00 8.92 -17.01
N LYS A 2 24.51 9.23 -18.23
CA LYS A 2 23.21 8.72 -18.73
C LYS A 2 23.09 7.20 -18.61
N SER A 3 24.15 6.47 -19.01
CA SER A 3 24.29 5.02 -18.81
C SER A 3 24.21 4.55 -17.34
N VAL A 4 24.67 5.35 -16.36
CA VAL A 4 24.58 5.01 -14.93
C VAL A 4 23.16 5.22 -14.41
N THR A 5 22.50 6.30 -14.82
CA THR A 5 21.09 6.55 -14.50
C THR A 5 20.20 5.45 -15.09
N ASP A 6 20.43 5.09 -16.35
CA ASP A 6 19.68 4.06 -17.06
C ASP A 6 19.95 2.68 -16.43
N PHE A 7 21.19 2.41 -16.01
CA PHE A 7 21.54 1.21 -15.24
C PHE A 7 20.80 1.15 -13.91
N ILE A 8 20.80 2.23 -13.11
CA ILE A 8 20.08 2.30 -11.83
C ILE A 8 18.56 2.14 -12.04
N ARG A 9 18.00 2.76 -13.09
CA ARG A 9 16.59 2.61 -13.45
C ARG A 9 16.25 1.17 -13.84
N ASN A 10 17.12 0.51 -14.60
CA ASN A 10 16.97 -0.90 -14.93
C ASN A 10 17.19 -1.80 -13.70
N LEU A 11 17.92 -1.35 -12.69
CA LEU A 11 18.23 -2.09 -11.47
C LEU A 11 17.09 -2.04 -10.45
N LEU A 12 16.49 -0.86 -10.23
CA LEU A 12 15.44 -0.65 -9.22
C LEU A 12 14.01 -0.64 -9.80
N GLY A 13 13.87 -0.85 -11.11
CA GLY A 13 12.59 -0.87 -11.84
C GLY A 13 11.99 0.51 -12.09
N ASP A 14 10.76 0.55 -12.62
CA ASP A 14 9.98 1.76 -13.01
C ASP A 14 9.58 2.67 -11.82
N THR A 15 10.26 2.59 -10.68
CA THR A 15 10.17 3.60 -9.64
C THR A 15 10.90 4.85 -10.13
N HIS A 16 10.23 6.01 -10.08
CA HIS A 16 10.65 7.27 -10.71
C HIS A 16 11.92 7.88 -10.08
N PHE A 17 13.06 7.19 -10.12
CA PHE A 17 14.35 7.70 -9.68
C PHE A 17 14.96 8.59 -10.77
N GLU A 18 14.48 9.83 -10.88
CA GLU A 18 15.12 10.83 -11.73
C GLU A 18 16.38 11.39 -11.05
N MET A 19 17.46 10.60 -11.01
CA MET A 19 18.72 11.05 -10.39
C MET A 19 19.46 12.11 -11.21
N TYR A 20 19.38 12.00 -12.53
CA TYR A 20 20.09 12.88 -13.46
C TYR A 20 19.13 13.25 -14.59
N THR A 21 18.36 14.32 -14.41
CA THR A 21 17.56 14.89 -15.51
C THR A 21 18.44 15.72 -16.43
N LEU A 22 18.48 15.39 -17.72
CA LEU A 22 19.02 16.27 -18.74
C LEU A 22 17.96 17.33 -19.09
N LYS A 23 18.10 18.56 -18.58
CA LYS A 23 17.30 19.68 -19.10
C LYS A 23 17.95 20.19 -20.39
N LYS A 24 17.21 20.15 -21.50
CA LYS A 24 17.55 20.90 -22.71
C LYS A 24 17.05 22.34 -22.54
N GLU A 25 17.96 23.31 -22.45
CA GLU A 25 17.61 24.72 -22.59
C GLU A 25 17.21 24.99 -24.05
N LYS A 26 16.02 25.55 -24.26
CA LYS A 26 15.42 25.77 -25.59
C LYS A 26 16.14 26.84 -26.44
N ASN A 27 17.08 27.63 -25.90
CA ASN A 27 17.51 28.88 -26.54
C ASN A 27 18.94 28.93 -27.09
N THR A 28 19.79 27.91 -27.00
CA THR A 28 21.18 28.03 -27.50
C THR A 28 21.74 26.82 -28.25
N GLY A 29 20.98 25.74 -28.47
CA GLY A 29 21.45 24.57 -29.23
C GLY A 29 22.67 23.84 -28.65
N LYS A 30 23.26 24.36 -27.56
CA LYS A 30 24.35 23.75 -26.80
C LYS A 30 23.75 22.99 -25.64
N GLU A 31 23.96 21.67 -25.63
CA GLU A 31 23.61 20.81 -24.49
C GLU A 31 24.51 21.15 -23.29
N LYS A 32 24.12 22.15 -22.50
CA LYS A 32 24.80 22.44 -21.24
C LYS A 32 24.25 21.50 -20.18
N ILE A 33 25.03 20.48 -19.83
CA ILE A 33 24.66 19.53 -18.78
C ILE A 33 24.70 20.27 -17.44
N GLU A 34 23.54 20.62 -16.88
CA GLU A 34 23.46 21.11 -15.52
C GLU A 34 23.70 19.91 -14.57
N PHE A 35 24.96 19.67 -14.22
CA PHE A 35 25.29 18.61 -13.28
C PHE A 35 24.77 18.99 -11.88
N HIS A 36 23.74 18.30 -11.40
CA HIS A 36 23.34 18.35 -9.99
C HIS A 36 24.48 17.99 -9.02
N TYR A 37 25.61 17.45 -9.51
CA TYR A 37 26.85 17.21 -8.77
C TYR A 37 27.31 18.40 -7.92
N ARG A 38 27.16 19.63 -8.44
CA ARG A 38 27.63 20.83 -7.72
C ARG A 38 26.81 21.16 -6.47
N LYS A 39 25.58 20.65 -6.37
CA LYS A 39 24.69 20.95 -5.23
C LYS A 39 24.89 19.99 -4.05
N ARG A 40 25.31 18.73 -4.28
CA ARG A 40 25.44 17.69 -3.25
C ARG A 40 26.54 16.65 -3.57
N PRO A 41 27.83 16.98 -3.37
CA PRO A 41 28.95 16.08 -3.72
C PRO A 41 28.98 14.79 -2.90
N PHE A 42 28.64 14.84 -1.60
CA PHE A 42 28.69 13.68 -0.70
C PHE A 42 27.73 12.56 -1.11
N TYR A 43 26.58 12.91 -1.69
CA TYR A 43 25.64 11.91 -2.19
C TYR A 43 26.21 11.10 -3.35
N HIS A 44 26.83 11.77 -4.34
CA HIS A 44 27.41 11.07 -5.49
C HIS A 44 28.59 10.19 -5.08
N LEU A 45 29.40 10.68 -4.13
CA LEU A 45 30.48 9.90 -3.53
C LEU A 45 29.95 8.69 -2.75
N PHE A 46 28.83 8.85 -2.04
CA PHE A 46 28.12 7.75 -1.38
C PHE A 46 27.66 6.69 -2.39
N VAL A 47 26.94 7.09 -3.45
CA VAL A 47 26.47 6.15 -4.49
C VAL A 47 27.63 5.42 -5.16
N TRP A 48 28.73 6.14 -5.45
CA TRP A 48 29.95 5.52 -5.98
C TRP A 48 30.56 4.51 -5.00
N ALA A 49 30.64 4.85 -3.71
CA ALA A 49 31.16 3.95 -2.69
C ALA A 49 30.29 2.69 -2.52
N ILE A 50 28.96 2.81 -2.65
CA ILE A 50 28.03 1.68 -2.66
C ILE A 50 28.30 0.75 -3.85
N PHE A 51 28.43 1.28 -5.07
CA PHE A 51 28.74 0.46 -6.25
C PHE A 51 30.10 -0.22 -6.18
N MET A 52 31.07 0.42 -5.54
CA MET A 52 32.40 -0.15 -5.31
C MET A 52 32.47 -1.08 -4.09
N ASN A 53 31.34 -1.36 -3.44
CA ASN A 53 31.23 -2.18 -2.23
C ASN A 53 32.18 -1.75 -1.09
N ARG A 54 32.46 -0.44 -0.96
CA ARG A 54 33.33 0.14 0.07
C ARG A 54 32.51 0.63 1.27
N LYS A 55 32.15 -0.27 2.17
CA LYS A 55 31.23 -0.02 3.30
C LYS A 55 31.63 1.16 4.19
N ASP A 56 32.90 1.22 4.61
CA ASP A 56 33.35 2.22 5.59
C ASP A 56 33.36 3.62 4.98
N LEU A 57 33.78 3.71 3.72
CA LEU A 57 33.79 4.95 2.97
C LEU A 57 32.38 5.45 2.68
N ALA A 58 31.47 4.53 2.32
CA ALA A 58 30.06 4.85 2.14
C ALA A 58 29.44 5.37 3.46
N ASN A 59 29.78 4.80 4.61
CA ASN A 59 29.30 5.28 5.91
C ASN A 59 29.74 6.73 6.20
N ILE A 60 30.99 7.08 5.92
CA ILE A 60 31.51 8.45 6.10
C ILE A 60 30.76 9.45 5.21
N PHE A 61 30.49 9.10 3.95
CA PHE A 61 29.75 9.98 3.05
C PHE A 61 28.27 10.08 3.41
N LEU A 62 27.67 8.99 3.89
CA LEU A 62 26.29 8.96 4.35
C LEU A 62 26.08 9.87 5.57
N ALA A 63 27.03 9.90 6.51
CA ALA A 63 26.97 10.77 7.68
C ALA A 63 26.93 12.28 7.33
N LYS A 64 27.40 12.65 6.14
CA LYS A 64 27.37 14.04 5.64
C LYS A 64 26.18 14.34 4.73
N ASP A 65 25.35 13.35 4.40
CA ASP A 65 24.20 13.57 3.54
C ASP A 65 23.01 14.16 4.30
N THR A 66 22.24 15.02 3.63
CA THR A 66 21.08 15.67 4.25
C THR A 66 19.89 14.75 4.44
N ASP A 67 19.72 13.76 3.56
CA ASP A 67 18.58 12.86 3.52
C ASP A 67 19.01 11.46 3.99
N TYR A 68 19.66 11.38 5.15
CA TYR A 68 20.31 10.18 5.68
C TYR A 68 19.45 8.92 5.58
N THR A 69 18.20 8.97 6.06
CA THR A 69 17.30 7.80 6.07
C THR A 69 17.01 7.30 4.65
N ALA A 70 16.74 8.21 3.73
CA ALA A 70 16.40 7.86 2.36
C ALA A 70 17.63 7.31 1.61
N SER A 71 18.79 7.93 1.81
CA SER A 71 20.05 7.49 1.22
C SER A 71 20.53 6.15 1.76
N ALA A 72 20.37 5.90 3.05
CA ALA A 72 20.70 4.61 3.66
C ALA A 72 19.83 3.47 3.08
N LEU A 73 18.50 3.69 3.01
CA LEU A 73 17.57 2.73 2.39
C LEU A 73 17.86 2.55 0.90
N PHE A 74 18.20 3.63 0.20
CA PHE A 74 18.57 3.57 -1.20
C PHE A 74 19.87 2.78 -1.44
N GLY A 75 20.88 2.96 -0.60
CA GLY A 75 22.11 2.16 -0.65
C GLY A 75 21.84 0.68 -0.38
N SER A 76 21.02 0.38 0.64
CA SER A 76 20.57 -0.99 0.93
C SER A 76 19.82 -1.60 -0.26
N ALA A 77 18.97 -0.82 -0.95
CA ALA A 77 18.21 -1.27 -2.11
C ALA A 77 19.13 -1.71 -3.26
N ILE A 78 20.11 -0.86 -3.60
CA ILE A 78 21.09 -1.18 -4.64
C ILE A 78 21.84 -2.47 -4.28
N LEU A 79 22.30 -2.60 -3.03
CA LEU A 79 23.07 -3.77 -2.61
C LEU A 79 22.26 -5.06 -2.65
N LYS A 80 20.97 -5.03 -2.31
CA LYS A 80 20.07 -6.21 -2.44
C LYS A 80 19.90 -6.63 -3.89
N GLU A 81 19.61 -5.70 -4.78
CA GLU A 81 19.47 -5.99 -6.22
C GLU A 81 20.79 -6.48 -6.85
N LEU A 82 21.94 -5.94 -6.42
CA LEU A 82 23.25 -6.43 -6.84
C LEU A 82 23.52 -7.84 -6.30
N ALA A 83 23.11 -8.14 -5.06
CA ALA A 83 23.23 -9.48 -4.48
C ALA A 83 22.40 -10.50 -5.26
N ASP A 84 21.16 -10.14 -5.64
CA ASP A 84 20.29 -11.02 -6.42
C ASP A 84 20.88 -11.31 -7.82
N ARG A 85 21.50 -10.32 -8.46
CA ARG A 85 22.24 -10.54 -9.72
C ARG A 85 23.49 -11.39 -9.52
N ALA A 86 24.24 -11.18 -8.44
CA ALA A 86 25.41 -11.99 -8.12
C ALA A 86 25.03 -13.45 -7.87
N PHE A 87 23.88 -13.69 -7.25
CA PHE A 87 23.31 -15.03 -7.05
C PHE A 87 23.01 -15.72 -8.38
N VAL A 88 22.35 -15.03 -9.32
CA VAL A 88 22.06 -15.57 -10.66
C VAL A 88 23.34 -15.92 -11.43
N LEU A 89 24.43 -15.18 -11.19
CA LEU A 89 25.75 -15.43 -11.78
C LEU A 89 26.60 -16.46 -11.02
N ASN A 90 26.04 -17.13 -9.99
CA ASN A 90 26.73 -18.11 -9.15
C ASN A 90 27.93 -17.54 -8.33
N HIS A 91 27.96 -16.23 -8.07
CA HIS A 91 28.96 -15.60 -7.18
C HIS A 91 28.43 -15.54 -5.74
N PHE A 92 28.43 -16.68 -5.05
CA PHE A 92 27.82 -16.82 -3.72
C PHE A 92 28.51 -15.98 -2.63
N GLU A 93 29.84 -15.97 -2.56
CA GLU A 93 30.57 -15.19 -1.54
C GLU A 93 30.30 -13.68 -1.67
N LEU A 94 30.26 -13.17 -2.90
CA LEU A 94 29.93 -11.77 -3.15
C LEU A 94 28.47 -11.47 -2.80
N CYS A 95 27.56 -12.40 -3.09
CA CYS A 95 26.14 -12.28 -2.74
C CYS A 95 25.96 -12.14 -1.22
N ASP A 96 26.62 -12.99 -0.42
CA ASP A 96 26.52 -12.94 1.03
C ASP A 96 27.11 -11.64 1.59
N LEU A 97 28.26 -11.20 1.08
CA LEU A 97 28.87 -9.92 1.45
C LEU A 97 27.98 -8.72 1.12
N LEU A 98 27.34 -8.71 -0.06
CA LEU A 98 26.42 -7.66 -0.47
C LEU A 98 25.16 -7.63 0.40
N LYS A 99 24.62 -8.81 0.76
CA LYS A 99 23.48 -8.92 1.68
C LYS A 99 23.81 -8.42 3.08
N GLU A 100 25.00 -8.75 3.60
CA GLU A 100 25.49 -8.24 4.88
C GLU A 100 25.59 -6.72 4.87
N ASN A 101 26.26 -6.16 3.86
CA ASN A 101 26.38 -4.71 3.69
C ASN A 101 25.02 -4.03 3.51
N ALA A 102 24.08 -4.64 2.78
CA ALA A 102 22.72 -4.13 2.65
C ALA A 102 21.98 -4.08 4.00
N GLY A 103 22.11 -5.14 4.81
CA GLY A 103 21.54 -5.24 6.15
C GLY A 103 22.13 -4.21 7.11
N TYR A 104 23.42 -3.90 6.99
CA TYR A 104 24.08 -2.85 7.76
C TYR A 104 23.46 -1.47 7.49
N PHE A 105 23.29 -1.07 6.22
CA PHE A 105 22.66 0.22 5.89
C PHE A 105 21.18 0.28 6.29
N GLU A 106 20.44 -0.83 6.19
CA GLU A 106 19.07 -0.91 6.70
C GLU A 106 19.04 -0.69 8.23
N THR A 107 19.97 -1.30 8.97
CA THR A 107 20.08 -1.16 10.43
C THR A 107 20.45 0.26 10.84
N LEU A 108 21.34 0.93 10.09
CA LEU A 108 21.66 2.34 10.29
C LEU A 108 20.42 3.24 10.17
N ALA A 109 19.62 3.03 9.11
CA ALA A 109 18.36 3.75 8.92
C ALA A 109 17.38 3.49 10.09
N CYS A 110 17.28 2.24 10.56
CA CYS A 110 16.45 1.87 11.70
C CYS A 110 16.89 2.56 12.99
N ASN A 111 18.19 2.59 13.28
CA ASN A 111 18.73 3.17 14.50
C ASN A 111 18.50 4.67 14.57
N LEU A 112 18.78 5.40 13.48
CA LEU A 112 18.46 6.82 13.40
C LEU A 112 16.96 7.04 13.58
N MET A 113 16.13 6.20 12.97
CA MET A 113 14.69 6.36 13.05
C MET A 113 14.12 6.10 14.45
N LYS A 114 14.69 5.13 15.19
CA LYS A 114 14.36 4.89 16.60
C LYS A 114 14.72 6.09 17.48
N GLU A 115 15.91 6.65 17.30
CA GLU A 115 16.40 7.79 18.08
C GLU A 115 15.57 9.06 17.79
N LEU A 116 15.34 9.35 16.51
CA LEU A 116 14.48 10.47 16.10
C LEU A 116 13.04 10.31 16.59
N TYR A 117 12.51 9.10 16.63
CA TYR A 117 11.16 8.86 17.14
C TYR A 117 11.09 9.01 18.66
N ARG A 118 12.16 8.70 19.40
CA ARG A 118 12.23 8.90 20.84
C ARG A 118 12.28 10.39 21.20
N ASN A 119 13.06 11.17 20.45
CA ASN A 119 13.31 12.58 20.75
C ASN A 119 12.28 13.53 20.11
N GLU A 120 11.99 13.36 18.81
CA GLU A 120 11.14 14.26 18.01
C GLU A 120 10.12 13.48 17.16
N ARG A 121 9.08 12.94 17.80
CA ARG A 121 8.04 12.11 17.14
C ARG A 121 7.45 12.73 15.87
N ASP A 122 7.10 14.02 15.90
CA ASP A 122 6.45 14.66 14.75
C ASP A 122 7.40 14.85 13.56
N ARG A 123 8.68 15.15 13.82
CA ARG A 123 9.70 15.24 12.77
C ARG A 123 9.98 13.86 12.18
N ALA A 124 10.09 12.86 13.04
CA ALA A 124 10.23 11.46 12.65
C ALA A 124 9.12 11.01 11.68
N LEU A 125 7.86 11.27 12.03
CA LEU A 125 6.71 10.93 11.18
C LEU A 125 6.69 11.71 9.84
N LYS A 126 7.22 12.93 9.81
CA LYS A 126 7.35 13.73 8.57
C LYS A 126 8.43 13.16 7.66
N ILE A 127 9.61 12.86 8.18
CA ILE A 127 10.75 12.33 7.37
C ILE A 127 10.34 11.06 6.62
N VAL A 128 9.65 10.15 7.31
CA VAL A 128 9.21 8.85 6.78
C VAL A 128 8.26 8.96 5.58
N VAL A 129 7.52 10.08 5.46
CA VAL A 129 6.40 10.23 4.50
C VAL A 129 6.66 11.34 3.49
N ASN A 130 7.56 12.27 3.80
CA ASN A 130 7.89 13.33 2.87
C ASN A 130 8.53 12.73 1.62
N ILE A 131 8.06 13.22 0.47
CA ILE A 131 8.67 12.89 -0.81
C ILE A 131 10.07 13.50 -0.79
N VAL A 132 11.08 12.66 -0.99
CA VAL A 132 12.45 13.12 -1.13
C VAL A 132 12.63 13.50 -2.60
N PRO A 133 12.86 14.79 -2.93
CA PRO A 133 12.89 15.26 -4.32
C PRO A 133 13.93 14.54 -5.18
N ARG A 134 14.99 14.02 -4.57
CA ARG A 134 16.06 13.25 -5.22
C ARG A 134 15.58 11.92 -5.81
N TYR A 135 14.63 11.30 -5.12
CA TYR A 135 14.13 9.97 -5.45
C TYR A 135 12.71 10.02 -6.01
N ASN A 136 12.05 11.18 -5.96
CA ASN A 136 10.61 11.39 -6.17
C ASN A 136 9.72 10.36 -5.43
N CYS A 137 10.25 9.78 -4.35
CA CYS A 137 9.64 8.70 -3.59
C CYS A 137 9.78 9.01 -2.09
N THR A 138 8.91 8.38 -1.30
CA THR A 138 8.98 8.46 0.16
C THR A 138 9.91 7.35 0.69
N PRO A 139 10.58 7.52 1.85
CA PRO A 139 11.37 6.46 2.46
C PRO A 139 10.59 5.17 2.70
N ILE A 140 9.29 5.26 3.07
CA ILE A 140 8.40 4.07 3.14
C ILE A 140 8.27 3.38 1.79
N ALA A 141 8.10 4.14 0.70
CA ALA A 141 7.95 3.55 -0.63
C ALA A 141 9.23 2.81 -1.06
N ILE A 142 10.41 3.35 -0.75
CA ILE A 142 11.71 2.69 -1.00
C ILE A 142 11.82 1.40 -0.17
N ALA A 143 11.50 1.47 1.12
CA ALA A 143 11.56 0.29 1.99
C ALA A 143 10.58 -0.81 1.56
N SER A 144 9.37 -0.42 1.15
CA SER A 144 8.33 -1.35 0.70
C SER A 144 8.63 -1.98 -0.66
N SER A 145 9.27 -1.27 -1.59
CA SER A 145 9.61 -1.84 -2.90
C SER A 145 10.74 -2.87 -2.81
N GLN A 146 11.58 -2.77 -1.79
CA GLN A 146 12.82 -3.54 -1.62
C GLN A 146 12.78 -4.48 -0.39
N ASN A 147 11.56 -4.79 0.07
CA ASN A 147 11.27 -5.72 1.18
C ASN A 147 12.15 -5.49 2.43
N MET A 148 12.33 -4.23 2.83
CA MET A 148 13.11 -3.83 4.01
C MET A 148 12.26 -3.93 5.28
N MET A 149 12.00 -5.17 5.71
CA MET A 149 11.08 -5.47 6.80
C MET A 149 11.54 -4.92 8.16
N ASN A 150 12.85 -4.81 8.41
CA ASN A 150 13.36 -4.26 9.68
C ASN A 150 13.04 -2.77 9.80
N PHE A 151 13.20 -2.03 8.70
CA PHE A 151 12.82 -0.63 8.66
C PHE A 151 11.30 -0.45 8.79
N MET A 152 10.51 -1.26 8.07
CA MET A 152 9.04 -1.22 8.14
C MET A 152 8.51 -1.56 9.53
N ALA A 153 9.19 -2.43 10.29
CA ALA A 153 8.83 -2.77 11.66
C ALA A 153 9.13 -1.65 12.69
N THR A 154 9.83 -0.58 12.30
CA THR A 154 10.13 0.54 13.20
C THR A 154 8.86 1.23 13.69
N SER A 155 8.83 1.65 14.95
CA SER A 155 7.68 2.30 15.60
C SER A 155 7.14 3.51 14.83
N ALA A 156 8.00 4.31 14.20
CA ALA A 156 7.60 5.46 13.38
C ALA A 156 6.79 5.03 12.14
N CYS A 157 7.25 4.00 11.42
CA CYS A 157 6.56 3.45 10.25
C CYS A 157 5.21 2.85 10.66
N GLN A 158 5.20 2.04 11.72
CA GLN A 158 3.97 1.41 12.24
C GLN A 158 2.95 2.45 12.74
N ALA A 159 3.39 3.45 13.50
CA ALA A 159 2.52 4.53 13.95
C ALA A 159 1.93 5.32 12.78
N LYS A 160 2.71 5.54 11.71
CA LYS A 160 2.23 6.21 10.51
C LYS A 160 1.25 5.36 9.72
N LEU A 161 1.53 4.07 9.52
CA LEU A 161 0.64 3.14 8.83
C LEU A 161 -0.69 3.00 9.58
N ASN A 162 -0.66 2.86 10.91
CA ASN A 162 -1.85 2.83 11.74
C ASN A 162 -2.67 4.14 11.62
N ARG A 163 -1.97 5.29 11.53
CA ARG A 163 -2.64 6.57 11.28
C ARG A 163 -3.27 6.66 9.89
N ILE A 164 -2.63 6.09 8.86
CA ILE A 164 -3.23 6.01 7.51
C ILE A 164 -4.45 5.08 7.54
N TRP A 165 -4.35 3.94 8.23
CA TRP A 165 -5.41 2.95 8.40
C TRP A 165 -6.67 3.53 9.06
N ARG A 166 -6.51 4.29 10.15
CA ARG A 166 -7.61 4.97 10.85
C ARG A 166 -8.16 6.21 10.13
N GLY A 167 -7.41 6.74 9.16
CA GLY A 167 -7.81 7.94 8.40
C GLY A 167 -8.04 9.16 9.29
N ASN A 168 -9.27 9.68 9.30
CA ASN A 168 -9.66 10.88 10.06
C ASN A 168 -10.18 10.58 11.49
N ILE A 169 -10.28 9.29 11.85
CA ILE A 169 -10.71 8.84 13.17
C ILE A 169 -9.50 8.95 14.13
N ALA A 170 -9.73 9.43 15.35
CA ALA A 170 -8.65 9.55 16.33
C ALA A 170 -8.14 8.16 16.78
N LEU A 171 -6.86 8.06 17.08
CA LEU A 171 -6.22 6.78 17.45
C LEU A 171 -6.69 6.23 18.81
N HIS A 172 -7.22 7.07 19.69
CA HIS A 172 -7.69 6.67 21.02
C HIS A 172 -9.11 6.09 21.00
N THR A 173 -9.79 6.07 19.85
CA THR A 173 -11.14 5.48 19.76
C THR A 173 -11.02 3.96 19.88
N PRO A 174 -11.75 3.33 20.82
CA PRO A 174 -11.70 1.88 20.98
C PRO A 174 -12.36 1.19 19.79
N GLU A 175 -11.82 0.04 19.39
CA GLU A 175 -12.24 -0.68 18.18
C GLU A 175 -13.71 -1.10 18.21
N TRP A 176 -14.21 -1.57 19.36
CA TRP A 176 -15.63 -1.96 19.53
C TRP A 176 -16.61 -0.83 19.19
N ARG A 177 -16.21 0.43 19.45
CA ARG A 177 -17.04 1.59 19.14
C ARG A 177 -17.14 1.80 17.62
N ILE A 178 -16.06 1.51 16.89
CA ILE A 178 -16.05 1.53 15.42
C ILE A 178 -16.99 0.46 14.89
N TRP A 179 -16.89 -0.77 15.38
CA TRP A 179 -17.79 -1.88 15.03
C TRP A 179 -19.27 -1.54 15.26
N MET A 180 -19.62 -1.03 16.43
CA MET A 180 -21.00 -0.62 16.74
C MET A 180 -21.50 0.49 15.82
N THR A 181 -20.63 1.41 15.41
CA THR A 181 -21.01 2.55 14.54
C THR A 181 -21.14 2.15 13.08
N VAL A 182 -20.41 1.12 12.65
CA VAL A 182 -20.62 0.50 11.33
C VAL A 182 -22.00 -0.16 11.25
N LEU A 183 -22.40 -0.89 12.31
CA LEU A 183 -23.71 -1.54 12.37
C LEU A 183 -24.86 -0.54 12.56
N LEU A 184 -24.63 0.54 13.32
CA LEU A 184 -25.61 1.57 13.62
C LEU A 184 -25.08 2.95 13.20
N PRO A 185 -25.26 3.35 11.92
CA PRO A 185 -24.78 4.64 11.41
C PRO A 185 -25.34 5.86 12.16
N GLY A 186 -26.47 5.72 12.88
CA GLY A 186 -27.05 6.76 13.72
C GLY A 186 -26.17 7.21 14.90
N LEU A 187 -25.15 6.43 15.28
CA LEU A 187 -24.20 6.78 16.35
C LEU A 187 -23.10 7.77 15.90
N ILE A 188 -23.05 8.13 14.61
CA ILE A 188 -22.07 9.07 14.06
C ILE A 188 -22.42 10.50 14.53
N THR A 189 -21.86 10.87 15.68
CA THR A 189 -21.95 12.21 16.25
C THR A 189 -20.62 12.96 16.09
N PRO A 190 -20.60 14.30 16.05
CA PRO A 190 -19.35 15.07 16.03
C PRO A 190 -18.43 14.81 17.24
N LYS A 191 -18.96 14.24 18.33
CA LYS A 191 -18.21 13.78 19.52
C LYS A 191 -17.64 12.36 19.39
N PHE A 192 -17.68 11.76 18.19
CA PHE A 192 -17.14 10.43 17.93
C PHE A 192 -15.61 10.34 18.08
N GLY A 193 -14.92 11.48 18.11
CA GLY A 193 -13.46 11.56 18.21
C GLY A 193 -12.80 11.72 16.84
N PHE A 194 -13.27 12.67 16.03
CA PHE A 194 -12.63 13.03 14.76
C PHE A 194 -11.51 14.04 15.00
N ILE A 195 -10.35 13.83 14.35
CA ILE A 195 -9.14 14.66 14.54
C ILE A 195 -9.41 16.14 14.23
N SER A 196 -10.26 16.43 13.23
CA SER A 196 -10.61 17.80 12.82
C SER A 196 -11.37 18.56 13.93
N TYR A 197 -12.24 17.87 14.67
CA TYR A 197 -12.97 18.45 15.80
C TYR A 197 -12.08 18.64 17.03
N GLU A 198 -11.14 17.72 17.27
CA GLU A 198 -10.18 17.84 18.37
C GLU A 198 -9.23 19.04 18.18
N LYS A 199 -8.77 19.28 16.95
CA LYS A 199 -7.96 20.46 16.61
C LYS A 199 -8.73 21.77 16.78
N LYS A 200 -10.02 21.82 16.39
CA LYS A 200 -10.87 22.99 16.62
C LYS A 200 -11.04 23.29 18.12
N GLY A 201 -11.23 22.27 18.95
CA GLY A 201 -11.37 22.43 20.41
C GLY A 201 -10.08 22.82 21.15
N LYS A 202 -8.90 22.47 20.60
CA LYS A 202 -7.60 22.90 21.15
C LYS A 202 -7.25 24.33 20.72
N ASN A 203 -7.47 24.68 19.45
CA ASN A 203 -7.21 26.04 18.94
C ASN A 203 -8.14 27.10 19.57
N SER A 204 -9.34 26.73 20.04
CA SER A 204 -10.23 27.63 20.78
C SER A 204 -9.87 27.79 22.25
N ARG A 205 -9.07 26.88 22.83
CA ARG A 205 -8.58 26.95 24.22
C ARG A 205 -7.20 27.61 24.34
N SER A 206 -6.42 27.67 23.26
CA SER A 206 -5.16 28.44 23.21
C SER A 206 -5.44 29.94 23.05
N VAL A 207 -5.03 30.69 24.07
CA VAL A 207 -5.04 32.16 24.24
C VAL A 207 -4.80 32.94 22.94
N LYS A 208 -5.59 34.01 22.74
CA LYS A 208 -5.41 35.02 21.67
C LYS A 208 -3.96 35.55 21.72
N PRO A 209 -3.15 35.46 20.65
CA PRO A 209 -1.89 36.19 20.60
C PRO A 209 -2.20 37.68 20.46
N SER A 210 -1.57 38.48 21.33
CA SER A 210 -1.54 39.93 21.22
C SER A 210 -1.02 40.33 19.83
N LYS A 211 -1.70 41.27 19.19
CA LYS A 211 -1.19 41.93 17.99
C LYS A 211 0.06 42.70 18.40
N ASN A 212 1.22 42.34 17.85
CA ASN A 212 2.22 43.24 17.26
C ASN A 212 3.45 42.41 16.82
N ASP A 213 4.05 42.88 15.74
CA ASP A 213 5.38 42.57 15.19
C ASP A 213 5.55 41.35 14.25
N GLU A 214 5.57 41.71 12.96
CA GLU A 214 6.50 41.32 11.89
C GLU A 214 7.06 39.88 11.81
N LEU A 215 6.65 39.17 10.75
CA LEU A 215 7.46 38.84 9.55
C LEU A 215 6.90 37.54 8.93
N LYS A 216 6.31 37.64 7.73
CA LYS A 216 5.73 36.49 7.02
C LYS A 216 6.87 35.60 6.47
N PRO A 217 6.96 34.31 6.81
CA PRO A 217 7.83 33.40 6.07
C PRO A 217 7.20 33.11 4.70
N VAL A 218 7.92 33.45 3.64
CA VAL A 218 7.56 33.08 2.26
C VAL A 218 7.79 31.57 2.12
N VAL A 219 6.70 30.79 2.12
CA VAL A 219 6.74 29.35 1.83
C VAL A 219 6.55 29.16 0.32
N PRO A 220 7.45 28.46 -0.40
CA PRO A 220 7.31 28.21 -1.84
C PRO A 220 6.08 27.36 -2.18
N ALA A 221 5.40 27.72 -3.27
CA ALA A 221 4.10 27.22 -3.74
C ALA A 221 4.06 25.79 -4.32
N PHE A 222 4.98 24.89 -3.95
CA PHE A 222 5.12 23.55 -4.55
C PHE A 222 4.94 22.39 -3.55
N LEU A 223 3.97 22.50 -2.64
CA LEU A 223 3.52 21.34 -1.86
C LEU A 223 2.47 20.55 -2.65
N PRO A 224 2.61 19.21 -2.79
CA PRO A 224 1.46 18.38 -3.11
C PRO A 224 0.52 18.43 -1.90
N LYS A 225 -0.74 18.80 -2.13
CA LYS A 225 -1.79 18.91 -1.11
C LYS A 225 -1.85 17.61 -0.30
N SER A 226 -1.30 17.63 0.92
CA SER A 226 -1.75 16.73 1.98
C SER A 226 -3.25 16.92 2.12
N SER A 227 -4.04 15.84 1.94
CA SER A 227 -5.46 15.65 2.28
C SER A 227 -6.37 16.90 2.39
N PRO A 228 -7.51 16.91 1.69
CA PRO A 228 -8.18 18.11 1.20
C PRO A 228 -8.56 19.11 2.29
N ASN A 229 -8.26 20.37 1.98
CA ASN A 229 -8.87 21.58 2.51
C ASN A 229 -8.81 21.77 4.05
N GLU A 230 -7.87 22.60 4.48
CA GLU A 230 -8.07 23.54 5.61
C GLU A 230 -9.16 24.58 5.29
N ASN A 231 -10.31 24.15 4.74
CA ASN A 231 -11.49 24.99 4.76
C ASN A 231 -12.00 24.98 6.19
N LYS A 232 -11.88 26.14 6.84
CA LYS A 232 -12.61 26.54 8.04
C LYS A 232 -14.13 26.58 7.75
N GLY A 233 -14.71 25.48 7.28
CA GLY A 233 -16.15 25.28 7.17
C GLY A 233 -16.69 24.70 8.47
N ASN A 234 -17.89 25.10 8.86
CA ASN A 234 -18.67 24.39 9.87
C ASN A 234 -18.75 22.92 9.46
N CYS A 235 -18.28 22.03 10.33
CA CYS A 235 -18.34 20.61 10.06
C CYS A 235 -19.78 20.18 10.37
N GLY A 236 -20.56 19.91 9.33
CA GLY A 236 -21.89 19.34 9.49
C GLY A 236 -21.79 17.85 9.85
N ILE A 237 -22.91 17.28 10.28
CA ILE A 237 -23.05 15.83 10.51
C ILE A 237 -22.66 15.07 9.23
N PHE A 238 -23.05 15.55 8.05
CA PHE A 238 -22.70 14.95 6.75
C PHE A 238 -21.18 14.85 6.52
N SER A 239 -20.38 15.83 6.97
CA SER A 239 -18.92 15.75 6.89
C SER A 239 -18.35 14.66 7.80
N CYS A 240 -18.96 14.44 8.98
CA CYS A 240 -18.59 13.33 9.86
C CYS A 240 -18.84 11.98 9.20
N PHE A 241 -20.00 11.81 8.56
CA PHE A 241 -20.32 10.60 7.79
C PHE A 241 -19.29 10.37 6.68
N SER A 242 -19.02 11.40 5.86
CA SER A 242 -18.02 11.31 4.79
C SER A 242 -16.64 10.92 5.33
N TRP A 243 -16.19 11.52 6.43
CA TRP A 243 -14.89 11.18 7.04
C TRP A 243 -14.84 9.77 7.63
N PHE A 244 -15.95 9.28 8.20
CA PHE A 244 -16.05 7.94 8.75
C PHE A 244 -15.96 6.89 7.63
N TYR A 245 -16.82 6.98 6.62
CA TYR A 245 -16.84 6.03 5.50
C TYR A 245 -15.63 6.18 4.56
N SER A 246 -14.90 7.29 4.61
CA SER A 246 -13.63 7.44 3.88
C SER A 246 -12.46 6.70 4.53
N ALA A 247 -12.56 6.35 5.82
CA ALA A 247 -11.48 5.69 6.55
C ALA A 247 -11.24 4.26 6.03
N PRO A 248 -9.98 3.87 5.75
CA PRO A 248 -9.65 2.52 5.28
C PRO A 248 -10.14 1.41 6.20
N GLU A 249 -9.99 1.57 7.51
CA GLU A 249 -10.47 0.61 8.52
C GLU A 249 -11.98 0.35 8.41
N VAL A 250 -12.78 1.41 8.24
CA VAL A 250 -14.24 1.30 8.10
C VAL A 250 -14.62 0.61 6.79
N LYS A 251 -13.95 0.96 5.69
CA LYS A 251 -14.15 0.30 4.38
C LYS A 251 -13.83 -1.18 4.45
N PHE A 252 -12.75 -1.55 5.14
CA PHE A 252 -12.38 -2.94 5.36
C PHE A 252 -13.45 -3.70 6.16
N ILE A 253 -13.92 -3.14 7.28
CA ILE A 253 -14.97 -3.75 8.11
C ILE A 253 -16.26 -3.93 7.30
N LEU A 254 -16.68 -2.92 6.54
CA LEU A 254 -17.86 -3.02 5.67
C LEU A 254 -17.70 -4.11 4.63
N TYR A 255 -16.56 -4.15 3.93
CA TYR A 255 -16.27 -5.18 2.94
C TYR A 255 -16.26 -6.59 3.56
N MET A 256 -15.72 -6.73 4.78
CA MET A 256 -15.75 -7.98 5.53
C MET A 256 -17.20 -8.42 5.82
N ILE A 257 -18.02 -7.55 6.42
CA ILE A 257 -19.42 -7.86 6.76
C ILE A 257 -20.22 -8.22 5.51
N THR A 258 -20.12 -7.42 4.45
CA THR A 258 -20.87 -7.66 3.22
C THR A 258 -20.42 -8.94 2.53
N TYR A 259 -19.13 -9.27 2.56
CA TYR A 259 -18.61 -10.52 2.03
C TYR A 259 -19.12 -11.75 2.81
N PHE A 260 -19.13 -11.71 4.15
CA PHE A 260 -19.71 -12.81 4.94
C PHE A 260 -21.19 -13.00 4.64
N THR A 261 -21.95 -11.91 4.54
CA THR A 261 -23.37 -11.97 4.12
C THR A 261 -23.52 -12.59 2.74
N PHE A 262 -22.67 -12.23 1.78
CA PHE A 262 -22.65 -12.85 0.46
C PHE A 262 -22.41 -14.36 0.53
N VAL A 263 -21.41 -14.83 1.29
CA VAL A 263 -21.13 -16.26 1.46
C VAL A 263 -22.29 -17.00 2.11
N VAL A 264 -22.95 -16.39 3.11
CA VAL A 264 -24.13 -16.98 3.76
C VAL A 264 -25.29 -17.10 2.76
N ILE A 265 -25.60 -16.05 2.00
CA ILE A 265 -26.65 -16.09 0.97
C ILE A 265 -26.31 -17.10 -0.11
N PHE A 266 -25.06 -17.16 -0.55
CA PHE A 266 -24.61 -18.14 -1.55
C PHE A 266 -24.73 -19.57 -1.02
N SER A 267 -24.40 -19.81 0.25
CA SER A 267 -24.59 -21.11 0.90
C SER A 267 -26.06 -21.50 1.01
N ILE A 268 -26.95 -20.55 1.36
CA ILE A 268 -28.40 -20.81 1.44
C ILE A 268 -28.92 -21.20 0.07
N PHE A 269 -28.63 -20.40 -0.95
CA PHE A 269 -29.06 -20.65 -2.34
C PHE A 269 -28.61 -22.03 -2.85
N VAL A 270 -27.33 -22.40 -2.64
CA VAL A 270 -26.79 -23.69 -3.10
C VAL A 270 -27.43 -24.88 -2.37
N LEU A 271 -27.82 -24.70 -1.10
CA LEU A 271 -28.41 -25.77 -0.29
C LEU A 271 -29.93 -25.94 -0.48
N THR A 272 -30.68 -24.87 -0.77
CA THR A 272 -32.16 -24.92 -0.80
C THR A 272 -32.75 -24.98 -2.21
N ASP A 273 -32.25 -24.18 -3.15
CA ASP A 273 -33.03 -23.79 -4.35
C ASP A 273 -32.30 -24.10 -5.68
N LEU A 274 -31.31 -25.00 -5.68
CA LEU A 274 -30.55 -25.32 -6.88
C LEU A 274 -31.29 -26.35 -7.76
N HIS A 275 -32.07 -25.82 -8.71
CA HIS A 275 -32.88 -26.55 -9.70
C HIS A 275 -32.54 -26.17 -11.15
N PRO A 276 -32.77 -27.06 -12.13
CA PRO A 276 -32.56 -26.75 -13.54
C PRO A 276 -33.54 -25.67 -14.03
N LEU A 277 -33.11 -24.88 -15.02
CA LEU A 277 -33.91 -23.77 -15.58
C LEU A 277 -35.25 -24.22 -16.19
N SER A 278 -35.35 -25.51 -16.53
CA SER A 278 -36.57 -26.11 -17.11
C SER A 278 -37.69 -26.32 -16.09
N GLU A 279 -37.40 -26.34 -14.79
CA GLU A 279 -38.38 -26.66 -13.74
C GLU A 279 -38.79 -25.43 -12.93
N SER A 280 -37.87 -24.48 -12.72
CA SER A 280 -38.15 -23.25 -11.98
C SER A 280 -37.27 -22.09 -12.43
N LEU A 281 -37.83 -20.88 -12.34
CA LEU A 281 -37.08 -19.64 -12.53
C LEU A 281 -36.06 -19.47 -11.39
N PRO A 282 -34.91 -18.81 -11.64
CA PRO A 282 -33.92 -18.55 -10.62
C PRO A 282 -34.50 -17.78 -9.42
N SER A 283 -34.10 -18.17 -8.22
CA SER A 283 -34.54 -17.54 -6.96
C SER A 283 -33.98 -16.11 -6.85
N VAL A 284 -34.64 -15.24 -6.07
CA VAL A 284 -34.16 -13.86 -5.85
C VAL A 284 -32.74 -13.85 -5.26
N PHE A 285 -32.46 -14.80 -4.35
CA PHE A 285 -31.13 -14.97 -3.76
C PHE A 285 -30.08 -15.36 -4.80
N GLU A 286 -30.46 -16.13 -5.82
CA GLU A 286 -29.55 -16.51 -6.90
C GLU A 286 -29.16 -15.30 -7.74
N TYR A 287 -30.14 -14.53 -8.23
CA TYR A 287 -29.86 -13.29 -8.97
C TYR A 287 -29.00 -12.32 -8.17
N MET A 288 -29.26 -12.21 -6.87
CA MET A 288 -28.43 -11.41 -5.96
C MET A 288 -26.99 -11.91 -5.93
N THR A 289 -26.74 -13.21 -5.82
CA THR A 289 -25.37 -13.77 -5.87
C THR A 289 -24.68 -13.56 -7.21
N TRP A 290 -25.40 -13.68 -8.34
CA TRP A 290 -24.85 -13.45 -9.67
C TRP A 290 -24.41 -12.00 -9.85
N MET A 291 -25.29 -11.05 -9.51
CA MET A 291 -24.99 -9.63 -9.58
C MET A 291 -23.85 -9.23 -8.63
N TRP A 292 -23.81 -9.84 -7.45
CA TRP A 292 -22.75 -9.59 -6.48
C TRP A 292 -21.40 -10.13 -6.97
N THR A 293 -21.34 -11.37 -7.48
CA THR A 293 -20.11 -11.93 -8.06
C THR A 293 -19.64 -11.12 -9.26
N LEU A 294 -20.56 -10.65 -10.11
CA LEU A 294 -20.23 -9.75 -11.21
C LEU A 294 -19.63 -8.44 -10.70
N SER A 295 -20.18 -7.86 -9.62
CA SER A 295 -19.62 -6.66 -8.98
C SER A 295 -18.23 -6.89 -8.38
N LEU A 296 -17.93 -8.08 -7.89
CA LEU A 296 -16.59 -8.42 -7.39
C LEU A 296 -15.60 -8.63 -8.55
N ALA A 297 -16.03 -9.27 -9.63
CA ALA A 297 -15.22 -9.45 -10.83
C ALA A 297 -14.87 -8.11 -11.51
N THR A 298 -15.83 -7.16 -11.56
CA THR A 298 -15.56 -5.82 -12.11
C THR A 298 -14.57 -5.03 -11.26
N GLU A 299 -14.58 -5.23 -9.93
CA GLU A 299 -13.60 -4.64 -9.03
C GLU A 299 -12.18 -5.18 -9.27
N GLU A 300 -12.01 -6.48 -9.55
CA GLU A 300 -10.72 -7.04 -9.95
C GLU A 300 -10.24 -6.48 -11.30
N ILE A 301 -11.15 -6.34 -12.27
CA ILE A 301 -10.82 -5.70 -13.55
C ILE A 301 -10.36 -4.25 -13.34
N ARG A 302 -11.04 -3.50 -12.45
CA ARG A 302 -10.64 -2.13 -12.07
C ARG A 302 -9.23 -2.08 -11.50
N GLN A 303 -8.83 -3.05 -10.68
CA GLN A 303 -7.47 -3.13 -10.13
C GLN A 303 -6.40 -3.35 -11.20
N ILE A 304 -6.68 -4.22 -12.19
CA ILE A 304 -5.78 -4.47 -13.33
C ILE A 304 -5.60 -3.18 -14.16
N LEU A 305 -6.69 -2.45 -14.41
CA LEU A 305 -6.68 -1.21 -15.20
C LEU A 305 -5.92 -0.07 -14.49
N GLN A 306 -5.99 0.02 -13.16
CA GLN A 306 -5.30 1.06 -12.40
C GLN A 306 -3.79 0.85 -12.28
N THR A 307 -3.29 -0.34 -12.60
CA THR A 307 -1.85 -0.61 -12.62
C THR A 307 -1.23 0.12 -13.80
N ASN A 308 -0.68 1.32 -13.59
CA ASN A 308 -0.23 2.17 -14.70
C ASN A 308 1.18 1.80 -15.19
N LYS A 309 1.37 0.56 -15.68
CA LYS A 309 2.66 0.08 -16.23
C LYS A 309 2.71 0.17 -17.76
N GLY A 310 1.95 1.07 -18.37
CA GLY A 310 2.05 1.39 -19.81
C GLY A 310 1.24 0.45 -20.71
N SER A 311 1.57 -0.84 -20.78
CA SER A 311 0.85 -1.83 -21.60
C SER A 311 -0.06 -2.72 -20.77
N PHE A 312 -1.28 -2.98 -21.26
CA PHE A 312 -2.28 -3.83 -20.60
C PHE A 312 -1.76 -5.27 -20.36
N THR A 313 -0.98 -5.83 -21.27
CA THR A 313 -0.38 -7.17 -21.10
C THR A 313 0.64 -7.20 -19.96
N ARG A 314 1.44 -6.13 -19.80
CA ARG A 314 2.39 -5.98 -18.68
C ARG A 314 1.65 -5.81 -17.35
N ASN A 315 0.49 -5.16 -17.37
CA ASN A 315 -0.37 -5.03 -16.19
C ASN A 315 -0.90 -6.38 -15.73
N ILE A 316 -1.46 -7.19 -16.64
CA ILE A 316 -1.93 -8.54 -16.35
C ILE A 316 -0.78 -9.42 -15.86
N MET A 317 0.36 -9.40 -16.54
CA MET A 317 1.51 -10.21 -16.14
C MET A 317 2.00 -9.84 -14.74
N PHE A 318 1.97 -8.55 -14.37
CA PHE A 318 2.30 -8.12 -13.02
C PHE A 318 1.24 -8.53 -11.99
N TRP A 319 -0.04 -8.38 -12.33
CA TRP A 319 -1.15 -8.78 -11.47
C TRP A 319 -1.15 -10.30 -11.21
N ALA A 320 -0.84 -11.11 -12.21
CA ALA A 320 -0.74 -12.57 -12.12
C ALA A 320 0.47 -13.06 -11.31
N LYS A 321 1.42 -12.20 -10.92
CA LYS A 321 2.51 -12.61 -10.02
C LYS A 321 2.03 -12.94 -8.60
N ASN A 322 0.88 -12.39 -8.20
CA ASN A 322 0.31 -12.67 -6.89
C ASN A 322 -0.54 -13.95 -6.96
N VAL A 323 -0.21 -14.95 -6.13
CA VAL A 323 -0.93 -16.24 -6.07
C VAL A 323 -2.42 -16.04 -5.77
N TRP A 324 -2.74 -15.08 -4.90
CA TRP A 324 -4.12 -14.75 -4.54
C TRP A 324 -4.93 -14.19 -5.70
N ASN A 325 -4.30 -13.43 -6.59
CA ASN A 325 -4.96 -12.87 -7.76
C ASN A 325 -5.32 -13.98 -8.75
N ILE A 326 -4.40 -14.93 -8.99
CA ILE A 326 -4.68 -16.11 -9.83
C ILE A 326 -5.83 -16.93 -9.23
N PHE A 327 -5.80 -17.15 -7.91
CA PHE A 327 -6.87 -17.86 -7.20
C PHE A 327 -8.24 -17.18 -7.40
N ASP A 328 -8.29 -15.85 -7.31
CA ASP A 328 -9.52 -15.08 -7.52
C ASP A 328 -10.03 -15.17 -8.97
N ALA A 329 -9.14 -15.10 -9.96
CA ALA A 329 -9.52 -15.30 -11.37
C ALA A 329 -10.09 -16.70 -11.62
N LEU A 330 -9.45 -17.75 -11.07
CA LEU A 330 -9.92 -19.12 -11.21
C LEU A 330 -11.27 -19.33 -10.52
N MET A 331 -11.47 -18.74 -9.34
CA MET A 331 -12.73 -18.75 -8.61
C MET A 331 -13.87 -18.13 -9.42
N TYR A 332 -13.68 -16.94 -10.01
CA TYR A 332 -14.69 -16.31 -10.84
C TYR A 332 -14.95 -17.06 -12.15
N LEU A 333 -13.91 -17.61 -12.78
CA LEU A 333 -14.05 -18.43 -13.99
C LEU A 333 -14.93 -19.66 -13.72
N LEU A 334 -14.67 -20.37 -12.63
CA LEU A 334 -15.46 -21.52 -12.22
C LEU A 334 -16.90 -21.13 -11.85
N PHE A 335 -17.12 -19.93 -11.29
CA PHE A 335 -18.47 -19.41 -11.06
C PHE A 335 -19.23 -19.20 -12.38
N PHE A 336 -18.61 -18.56 -13.38
CA PHE A 336 -19.22 -18.41 -14.70
C PHE A 336 -19.50 -19.77 -15.35
N VAL A 337 -18.59 -20.74 -15.24
CA VAL A 337 -18.84 -22.11 -15.72
C VAL A 337 -20.03 -22.75 -14.99
N SER A 338 -20.18 -22.54 -13.68
CA SER A 338 -21.30 -23.05 -12.88
C SER A 338 -22.64 -22.47 -13.36
N VAL A 339 -22.68 -21.16 -13.67
CA VAL A 339 -23.86 -20.50 -14.26
C VAL A 339 -24.15 -21.04 -15.66
N MET A 340 -23.13 -21.22 -16.51
CA MET A 340 -23.31 -21.76 -17.86
C MET A 340 -23.82 -23.21 -17.83
N LEU A 341 -23.25 -24.06 -16.98
CA LEU A 341 -23.69 -25.44 -16.79
C LEU A 341 -25.15 -25.50 -16.33
N ARG A 342 -25.57 -24.58 -15.46
CA ARG A 342 -26.99 -24.46 -15.06
C ARG A 342 -27.91 -24.17 -16.25
N CYS A 343 -27.48 -23.31 -17.17
CA CYS A 343 -28.30 -22.94 -18.33
C CYS A 343 -28.39 -24.06 -19.39
N VAL A 344 -27.37 -24.92 -19.49
CA VAL A 344 -27.25 -25.93 -20.56
C VAL A 344 -27.78 -27.30 -20.12
N LEU A 345 -27.52 -27.72 -18.88
CA LEU A 345 -27.81 -29.09 -18.43
C LEU A 345 -29.30 -29.25 -18.06
N LYS A 346 -29.87 -30.38 -18.49
CA LYS A 346 -31.22 -30.84 -18.14
C LYS A 346 -31.16 -31.80 -16.94
N SER A 347 -32.33 -32.18 -16.42
CA SER A 347 -32.51 -32.83 -15.12
C SER A 347 -31.60 -34.05 -14.86
N ASP A 348 -31.25 -34.85 -15.87
CA ASP A 348 -30.43 -36.06 -15.70
C ASP A 348 -28.96 -35.78 -15.35
N ASP A 349 -28.34 -34.75 -15.93
CA ASP A 349 -26.93 -34.39 -15.70
C ASP A 349 -26.75 -33.27 -14.66
N PHE A 350 -27.83 -32.76 -14.08
CA PHE A 350 -27.82 -31.56 -13.24
C PHE A 350 -26.91 -31.67 -11.99
N TYR A 351 -26.53 -32.89 -11.58
CA TYR A 351 -25.59 -33.10 -10.50
C TYR A 351 -24.21 -32.44 -10.76
N TYR A 352 -23.76 -32.34 -12.01
CA TYR A 352 -22.51 -31.65 -12.35
C TYR A 352 -22.59 -30.14 -12.11
N ALA A 353 -23.77 -29.52 -12.33
CA ALA A 353 -24.01 -28.13 -11.99
C ALA A 353 -23.98 -27.94 -10.45
N ARG A 354 -24.58 -28.86 -9.69
CA ARG A 354 -24.51 -28.83 -8.21
C ARG A 354 -23.09 -28.96 -7.68
N MET A 355 -22.30 -29.87 -8.25
CA MET A 355 -20.90 -30.08 -7.87
C MET A 355 -20.05 -28.83 -8.16
N SER A 356 -20.23 -28.20 -9.33
CA SER A 356 -19.48 -26.98 -9.67
C SER A 356 -19.85 -25.79 -8.76
N TYR A 357 -21.13 -25.61 -8.41
CA TYR A 357 -21.55 -24.64 -7.41
C TYR A 357 -21.01 -24.92 -6.00
N ALA A 358 -20.93 -26.19 -5.59
CA ALA A 358 -20.36 -26.57 -4.29
C ALA A 358 -18.84 -26.27 -4.23
N ILE A 359 -18.11 -26.59 -5.30
CA ILE A 359 -16.67 -26.29 -5.40
C ILE A 359 -16.44 -24.77 -5.39
N THR A 360 -17.25 -24.01 -6.13
CA THR A 360 -17.14 -22.55 -6.13
C THR A 360 -17.44 -21.95 -4.77
N LEU A 361 -18.48 -22.42 -4.08
CA LEU A 361 -18.77 -22.03 -2.69
C LEU A 361 -17.57 -22.32 -1.76
N ALA A 362 -16.96 -23.50 -1.86
CA ALA A 362 -15.79 -23.84 -1.07
C ALA A 362 -14.61 -22.88 -1.31
N MET A 363 -14.38 -22.45 -2.56
CA MET A 363 -13.35 -21.45 -2.87
C MET A 363 -13.68 -20.06 -2.29
N PHE A 364 -14.93 -19.60 -2.37
CA PHE A 364 -15.35 -18.36 -1.73
C PHE A 364 -15.22 -18.42 -0.20
N ILE A 365 -15.47 -19.58 0.42
CA ILE A 365 -15.22 -19.77 1.85
C ILE A 365 -13.72 -19.70 2.14
N PHE A 366 -12.88 -20.41 1.38
CA PHE A 366 -11.42 -20.34 1.57
C PHE A 366 -10.88 -18.91 1.42
N ARG A 367 -11.45 -18.15 0.48
CA ARG A 367 -11.10 -16.75 0.25
C ARG A 367 -11.33 -15.83 1.45
N THR A 368 -12.23 -16.19 2.39
CA THR A 368 -12.41 -15.44 3.66
C THR A 368 -11.14 -15.40 4.51
N MET A 369 -10.21 -16.35 4.31
CA MET A 369 -8.93 -16.41 5.01
C MET A 369 -8.14 -15.11 4.91
N GLN A 370 -8.28 -14.36 3.81
CA GLN A 370 -7.55 -13.12 3.63
C GLN A 370 -7.91 -12.04 4.67
N PHE A 371 -9.14 -12.06 5.20
CA PHE A 371 -9.53 -11.12 6.26
C PHE A 371 -8.76 -11.35 7.55
N PHE A 372 -8.33 -12.59 7.80
CA PHE A 372 -7.58 -12.92 9.02
C PHE A 372 -6.16 -12.36 9.00
N PHE A 373 -5.57 -12.03 7.84
CA PHE A 373 -4.24 -11.42 7.74
C PHE A 373 -4.14 -10.06 8.43
N VAL A 374 -5.24 -9.30 8.49
CA VAL A 374 -5.26 -7.96 9.09
C VAL A 374 -5.21 -8.04 10.62
N THR A 375 -5.68 -9.15 11.20
CA THR A 375 -5.70 -9.29 12.66
C THR A 375 -4.30 -9.53 13.22
N ARG A 376 -3.97 -8.84 14.31
CA ARG A 376 -2.63 -8.94 14.95
C ARG A 376 -2.28 -10.37 15.39
N TYR A 377 -3.28 -11.17 15.78
CA TYR A 377 -3.08 -12.50 16.35
C TYR A 377 -3.18 -13.63 15.32
N LEU A 378 -4.12 -13.57 14.37
CA LEU A 378 -4.27 -14.63 13.36
C LEU A 378 -3.36 -14.39 12.15
N GLY A 379 -3.04 -13.14 11.80
CA GLY A 379 -2.25 -12.82 10.62
C GLY A 379 -0.90 -13.55 10.55
N PRO A 380 -0.06 -13.53 11.61
CA PRO A 380 1.18 -14.29 11.63
C PRO A 380 0.99 -15.80 11.52
N LYS A 381 -0.08 -16.36 12.12
CA LYS A 381 -0.37 -17.79 12.07
C LYS A 381 -0.76 -18.24 10.65
N VAL A 382 -1.61 -17.47 10.00
CA VAL A 382 -2.04 -17.68 8.61
C VAL A 382 -0.83 -17.58 7.67
N ALA A 383 0.06 -16.59 7.89
CA ALA A 383 1.29 -16.46 7.12
C ALA A 383 2.27 -17.63 7.34
N MET A 384 2.35 -18.17 8.56
CA MET A 384 3.16 -19.35 8.87
C MET A 384 2.65 -20.59 8.13
N ILE A 385 1.33 -20.81 8.12
CA ILE A 385 0.71 -21.91 7.35
C ILE A 385 1.06 -21.76 5.85
N GLY A 386 0.94 -20.55 5.29
CA GLY A 386 1.30 -20.32 3.89
C GLY A 386 2.76 -20.66 3.56
N LYS A 387 3.69 -20.37 4.48
CA LYS A 387 5.12 -20.73 4.33
C LYS A 387 5.43 -22.21 4.52
N MET A 388 4.55 -22.96 5.18
CA MET A 388 4.71 -24.41 5.34
C MET A 388 4.17 -25.20 4.15
N VAL A 389 3.23 -24.62 3.42
CA VAL A 389 2.60 -25.23 2.24
C VAL A 389 3.33 -24.88 0.94
N SER A 390 3.98 -23.71 0.89
CA SER A 390 4.90 -23.30 -0.18
C SER A 390 6.29 -23.89 0.01
#